data_AF-A0A3M2FQ72-F1
#
_entry.id   AF-A0A3M2FQ72-F1
#
_cell.length_a   1.000
_cell.length_b   1.000
_cell.length_c   1.000
_cell.angle_alpha   90.00
_cell.angle_beta   90.00
_cell.angle_gamma   90.00
#
_symmetry.space_group_name_H-M   'P 1'
#
loop_
_entity.id
_entity.type
_entity.pdbx_description
1 polymer ?
#
loop_
_entity_poly.entity_id
_entity_poly.type
_entity_poly.pdbx_seq_one_letter_code
_entity_poly.pdbx_strand_id
1 'polypeptide(L)'
;MRPLNLPPCDVHLQRVGETRMIFDPLRKKYVKLTPEEWVRQHFIQFLIRERGVPRALIAVEMAFTYQRMRRRADVVVHDRQGRPLVLVECKAPEVEITQAAFDQVARYNKVVQAPYLVVTNGLVHYCCALDHEAHTYRFLDDLPPYDAL
;
A
#
# COMPACT_ATOMS: atom_id res chain seq x y z
N MET A 1 14.25 -13.38 -1.04
CA MET A 1 13.70 -12.07 -1.45
C MET A 1 14.86 -11.08 -1.45
N ARG A 2 14.85 -10.12 -2.38
CA ARG A 2 15.90 -9.09 -2.43
C ARG A 2 15.70 -8.02 -1.35
N PRO A 3 16.77 -7.35 -0.90
CA PRO A 3 16.65 -6.13 -0.12
C PRO A 3 15.82 -5.06 -0.87
N LEU A 4 15.03 -4.32 -0.10
CA LEU A 4 14.20 -3.21 -0.55
C LEU A 4 14.83 -1.89 -0.09
N ASN A 5 14.48 -0.77 -0.74
CA ASN A 5 14.84 0.58 -0.30
C ASN A 5 13.83 1.08 0.75
N LEU A 6 13.59 0.24 1.76
CA LEU A 6 12.73 0.52 2.90
C LEU A 6 13.51 0.20 4.18
N PRO A 7 13.20 0.85 5.31
CA PRO A 7 13.83 0.53 6.58
C PRO A 7 13.70 -0.96 6.92
N PRO A 8 14.71 -1.54 7.58
CA PRO A 8 14.68 -2.93 7.98
C PRO A 8 13.49 -3.18 8.91
N CYS A 9 12.78 -4.29 8.67
CA CYS A 9 11.67 -4.70 9.51
C CYS A 9 11.73 -6.19 9.80
N ASP A 10 11.39 -6.56 11.03
CA ASP A 10 11.33 -7.96 11.43
C ASP A 10 10.07 -8.59 10.84
N VAL A 11 10.28 -9.50 9.90
CA VAL A 11 9.22 -10.29 9.27
C VAL A 11 9.34 -11.74 9.71
N HIS A 12 8.22 -12.33 10.10
CA HIS A 12 8.19 -13.74 10.49
C HIS A 12 7.92 -14.58 9.25
N LEU A 13 8.90 -15.39 8.88
CA LEU A 13 8.83 -16.30 7.75
C LEU A 13 8.68 -17.74 8.24
N GLN A 14 7.84 -18.50 7.57
CA GLN A 14 7.76 -19.94 7.77
C GLN A 14 7.70 -20.67 6.44
N ARG A 15 7.89 -21.98 6.48
CA ARG A 15 7.78 -22.85 5.31
C ARG A 15 6.73 -23.93 5.59
N VAL A 16 5.80 -24.11 4.66
CA VAL A 16 4.78 -25.18 4.68
C VAL A 16 4.96 -25.97 3.40
N GLY A 17 5.55 -27.17 3.51
CA GLY A 17 6.02 -27.94 2.35
C GLY A 17 7.09 -27.16 1.57
N GLU A 18 6.84 -26.92 0.29
CA GLU A 18 7.73 -26.11 -0.57
C GLU A 18 7.38 -24.61 -0.55
N THR A 19 6.21 -24.26 -0.01
CA THR A 19 5.72 -22.88 -0.05
C THR A 19 6.29 -22.07 1.12
N ARG A 20 6.90 -20.93 0.79
CA ARG A 20 7.29 -19.92 1.79
C ARG A 20 6.08 -19.05 2.12
N MET A 21 5.92 -18.76 3.41
CA MET A 21 4.84 -17.94 3.94
C MET A 21 5.44 -16.80 4.77
N ILE A 22 4.74 -15.67 4.83
CA ILE A 22 5.06 -14.51 5.66
C ILE A 22 3.86 -14.19 6.56
N PHE A 23 4.13 -13.87 7.82
CA PHE A 23 3.09 -13.46 8.75
C PHE A 23 2.67 -12.02 8.45
N ASP A 24 1.39 -11.82 8.14
CA ASP A 24 0.79 -10.49 8.10
C ASP A 24 0.19 -10.18 9.49
N PRO A 25 0.72 -9.20 10.22
CA PRO A 25 0.28 -8.92 11.57
C PRO A 25 -1.04 -8.13 11.62
N LEU A 26 -1.46 -7.47 10.53
CA LEU A 26 -2.73 -6.78 10.45
C LEU A 26 -3.87 -7.76 10.14
N ARG A 27 -3.64 -8.71 9.22
CA ARG A 27 -4.57 -9.82 8.91
C ARG A 27 -4.49 -10.98 9.90
N LYS A 28 -3.50 -10.97 10.81
CA LYS A 28 -3.24 -11.98 11.85
C LYS A 28 -3.15 -13.41 11.31
N LYS A 29 -2.52 -13.59 10.15
CA LYS A 29 -2.36 -14.90 9.51
C LYS A 29 -1.10 -14.96 8.67
N TYR A 30 -0.64 -16.18 8.40
CA TYR A 30 0.38 -16.41 7.39
C TYR A 30 -0.23 -16.38 6.00
N VAL A 31 0.43 -15.69 5.08
CA VAL A 31 0.07 -15.59 3.66
C VAL A 31 1.23 -16.06 2.79
N LYS A 32 0.94 -16.46 1.56
CA LYS A 32 1.98 -16.89 0.60
C LYS A 32 2.96 -15.74 0.38
N LEU A 33 4.24 -16.02 0.57
CA LEU A 33 5.29 -15.04 0.35
C LEU A 33 5.55 -14.88 -1.16
N THR A 34 4.82 -13.97 -1.79
CA THR A 34 5.09 -13.51 -3.16
C THR A 34 6.03 -12.30 -3.15
N PRO A 35 6.69 -11.96 -4.26
CA PRO A 35 7.48 -10.73 -4.35
C PRO A 35 6.67 -9.45 -4.06
N GLU A 36 5.42 -9.40 -4.50
CA GLU A 36 4.49 -8.30 -4.19
C GLU A 36 4.12 -8.26 -2.70
N GLU A 37 3.84 -9.42 -2.09
CA GLU A 37 3.53 -9.49 -0.66
C GLU A 37 4.75 -9.11 0.21
N TRP A 38 5.96 -9.41 -0.26
CA TRP A 38 7.19 -8.94 0.36
C TRP A 38 7.23 -7.40 0.43
N VAL A 39 6.94 -6.73 -0.67
CA VAL A 39 6.84 -5.26 -0.72
C VAL A 39 5.71 -4.76 0.17
N ARG A 40 4.52 -5.35 0.08
CA ARG A 40 3.34 -4.97 0.87
C ARG A 40 3.65 -4.99 2.37
N GLN A 41 4.23 -6.08 2.88
CA GLN A 41 4.54 -6.19 4.32
C GLN A 41 5.60 -5.18 4.77
N HIS A 42 6.65 -4.94 3.96
CA HIS A 42 7.66 -3.93 4.30
C HIS A 42 7.09 -2.51 4.26
N PHE A 43 6.23 -2.22 3.28
CA PHE A 43 5.60 -0.91 3.16
C PHE A 43 4.62 -0.65 4.31
N ILE A 44 3.86 -1.67 4.75
CA ILE A 44 3.03 -1.58 5.97
C ILE A 44 3.89 -1.24 7.19
N GLN A 45 5.06 -1.89 7.36
CA GLN A 45 5.96 -1.59 8.48
C GLN A 45 6.51 -0.17 8.41
N PHE A 46 6.86 0.31 7.21
CA PHE A 46 7.25 1.70 6.98
C PHE A 46 6.14 2.68 7.36
N LEU A 47 4.89 2.43 6.95
CA LEU A 47 3.75 3.28 7.34
C LEU A 47 3.59 3.35 8.87
N ILE A 48 3.74 2.22 9.57
CA ILE A 48 3.58 2.16 11.02
C ILE A 48 4.75 2.84 11.74
N ARG A 49 5.99 2.49 11.38
CA ARG A 49 7.20 2.88 12.13
C ARG A 49 7.70 4.27 11.76
N GLU A 50 7.72 4.59 10.48
CA GLU A 50 8.31 5.84 9.97
C GLU A 50 7.29 6.92 9.66
N ARG A 51 6.04 6.54 9.35
CA ARG A 51 4.96 7.50 9.11
C ARG A 51 4.01 7.63 10.29
N GLY A 52 4.20 6.84 11.35
CA GLY A 52 3.41 6.93 12.58
C GLY A 52 1.94 6.54 12.40
N VAL A 53 1.60 5.79 11.34
CA VAL A 53 0.22 5.39 11.06
C VAL A 53 -0.26 4.37 12.11
N PRO A 54 -1.35 4.64 12.85
CA PRO A 54 -1.90 3.67 13.78
C PRO A 54 -2.34 2.39 13.07
N ARG A 55 -1.89 1.23 13.55
CA ARG A 55 -2.18 -0.10 12.95
C ARG A 55 -3.68 -0.34 12.73
N ALA A 56 -4.51 0.15 13.64
CA ALA A 56 -5.97 0.01 13.59
C ALA A 56 -6.63 0.77 12.43
N LEU A 57 -5.92 1.73 11.83
CA LEU A 57 -6.41 2.54 10.72
C LEU A 57 -5.89 2.04 9.36
N ILE A 58 -5.13 0.95 9.34
CA ILE A 58 -4.63 0.33 8.11
C ILE A 58 -5.49 -0.88 7.76
N ALA A 59 -6.15 -0.82 6.61
CA ALA A 59 -6.83 -1.94 5.99
C ALA A 59 -5.94 -2.57 4.91
N VAL A 60 -5.85 -3.91 4.91
CA VAL A 60 -5.08 -4.68 3.92
C VAL A 60 -6.03 -5.51 3.08
N GLU A 61 -5.84 -5.51 1.76
CA GLU A 61 -6.73 -6.17 0.79
C GLU A 61 -8.20 -5.71 0.89
N MET A 62 -8.42 -4.41 1.10
CA MET A 62 -9.76 -3.84 1.25
C MET A 62 -10.58 -4.05 -0.02
N ALA A 63 -11.68 -4.81 0.11
CA ALA A 63 -12.55 -5.11 -1.02
C ALA A 63 -13.49 -3.95 -1.35
N PHE A 64 -13.69 -3.70 -2.64
CA PHE A 64 -14.67 -2.74 -3.15
C PHE A 64 -15.23 -3.21 -4.49
N THR A 65 -16.32 -2.58 -4.95
CA THR A 65 -16.93 -2.88 -6.25
C THR A 65 -16.59 -1.78 -7.24
N TYR A 66 -15.98 -2.16 -8.36
CA TYR A 66 -15.71 -1.26 -9.48
C TYR A 66 -16.26 -1.87 -10.77
N GLN A 67 -17.12 -1.15 -11.47
CA GLN A 67 -17.77 -1.62 -12.70
C GLN A 67 -18.40 -3.02 -12.55
N ARG A 68 -19.18 -3.22 -11.46
CA ARG A 68 -19.86 -4.50 -11.12
C ARG A 68 -18.92 -5.67 -10.81
N MET A 69 -17.60 -5.46 -10.80
CA MET A 69 -16.62 -6.47 -10.43
C MET A 69 -16.04 -6.19 -9.05
N ARG A 70 -15.85 -7.24 -8.26
CA ARG A 70 -15.14 -7.13 -6.99
C ARG A 70 -13.65 -6.92 -7.26
N ARG A 71 -13.08 -5.93 -6.58
CA ARG A 71 -11.66 -5.54 -6.61
C ARG A 71 -11.16 -5.42 -5.18
N ARG A 72 -9.84 -5.33 -5.04
CA ARG A 72 -9.15 -5.17 -3.75
C ARG A 72 -8.07 -4.13 -3.90
N ALA A 73 -8.01 -3.22 -2.94
CA ALA A 73 -6.89 -2.30 -2.77
C ALA A 73 -5.86 -2.97 -1.88
N ASP A 74 -4.57 -2.83 -2.17
CA ASP A 74 -3.54 -3.52 -1.41
C ASP A 74 -3.47 -3.02 0.02
N VAL A 75 -3.37 -1.71 0.20
CA VAL A 75 -3.39 -1.06 1.52
C VAL A 75 -4.20 0.23 1.43
N VAL A 76 -5.06 0.45 2.43
CA VAL A 76 -5.77 1.72 2.64
C VAL A 76 -5.52 2.19 4.07
N VAL A 77 -5.02 3.40 4.22
CA VAL A 77 -4.91 4.09 5.51
C VAL A 77 -6.13 4.98 5.67
N HIS A 78 -6.71 5.01 6.87
CA HIS A 78 -7.85 5.85 7.21
C HIS A 78 -7.47 6.97 8.17
N ASP A 79 -8.22 8.06 8.13
CA ASP A 79 -8.18 9.09 9.17
C ASP A 79 -8.87 8.60 10.46
N ARG A 80 -8.83 9.42 11.51
CA ARG A 80 -9.46 9.11 12.80
C ARG A 80 -10.99 9.04 12.74
N GLN A 81 -11.60 9.50 11.65
CA GLN A 81 -13.04 9.41 11.38
C GLN A 81 -13.39 8.18 10.53
N GLY A 82 -12.40 7.36 10.15
CA GLY A 82 -12.59 6.17 9.34
C GLY A 82 -12.74 6.45 7.84
N ARG A 83 -12.41 7.66 7.37
CA ARG A 83 -12.42 8.00 5.94
C ARG A 83 -11.08 7.61 5.31
N PRO A 84 -11.07 7.11 4.06
CA PRO A 84 -9.82 6.81 3.36
C PRO A 84 -8.92 8.05 3.22
N LEU A 85 -7.67 7.90 3.61
CA LEU A 85 -6.66 8.96 3.62
C LEU A 85 -5.53 8.67 2.63
N VAL A 86 -5.03 7.42 2.62
CA VAL A 86 -3.98 6.99 1.69
C VAL A 86 -4.41 5.69 1.03
N LEU A 87 -4.30 5.61 -0.30
CA LEU A 87 -4.46 4.39 -1.07
C LEU A 87 -3.11 3.97 -1.66
N VAL A 88 -2.66 2.76 -1.34
CA VAL A 88 -1.38 2.22 -1.79
C VAL A 88 -1.60 1.05 -2.74
N GLU A 89 -0.87 1.05 -3.85
CA GLU A 89 -0.72 -0.08 -4.77
C GLU A 89 0.72 -0.60 -4.69
N CYS A 90 0.88 -1.89 -4.42
CA CYS A 90 2.17 -2.56 -4.31
C CYS A 90 2.43 -3.40 -5.57
N LYS A 91 3.67 -3.40 -6.04
CA LYS A 91 4.16 -4.24 -7.14
C LYS A 91 5.33 -5.09 -6.68
N ALA A 92 5.62 -6.15 -7.42
CA ALA A 92 6.84 -6.92 -7.20
C ALA A 92 8.09 -6.06 -7.48
N PRO A 93 9.23 -6.27 -6.78
CA PRO A 93 10.43 -5.44 -6.94
C PRO A 93 11.01 -5.39 -8.35
N GLU A 94 10.84 -6.44 -9.13
CA GLU A 94 11.26 -6.56 -10.53
C GLU A 94 10.33 -5.82 -11.51
N VAL A 95 9.15 -5.38 -11.07
CA VAL A 95 8.18 -4.66 -11.90
C VAL A 95 8.48 -3.17 -11.84
N GLU A 96 8.80 -2.60 -13.01
CA GLU A 96 8.94 -1.16 -13.18
C GLU A 96 7.60 -0.46 -12.95
N ILE A 97 7.63 0.65 -12.21
CA ILE A 97 6.43 1.47 -12.00
C ILE A 97 6.23 2.36 -13.22
N THR A 98 5.23 2.04 -14.02
CA THR A 98 4.86 2.77 -15.24
C THR A 98 3.56 3.53 -15.06
N GLN A 99 3.19 4.35 -16.05
CA GLN A 99 1.89 5.04 -16.10
C GLN A 99 0.71 4.08 -15.89
N ALA A 100 0.80 2.83 -16.38
CA ALA A 100 -0.26 1.84 -16.20
C ALA A 100 -0.53 1.48 -14.73
N ALA A 101 0.50 1.54 -13.87
CA ALA A 101 0.35 1.34 -12.43
C ALA A 101 -0.37 2.54 -11.78
N PHE A 102 -0.08 3.76 -12.23
CA PHE A 102 -0.82 4.96 -11.82
C PHE A 102 -2.27 4.91 -12.28
N ASP A 103 -2.53 4.49 -13.51
CA ASP A 103 -3.89 4.35 -14.04
C ASP A 103 -4.70 3.29 -13.28
N GLN A 104 -4.04 2.26 -12.73
CA GLN A 104 -4.69 1.29 -11.87
C GLN A 104 -5.13 1.93 -10.54
N VAL A 105 -4.20 2.56 -9.82
CA VAL A 105 -4.53 3.17 -8.52
C VAL A 105 -5.53 4.32 -8.68
N ALA A 106 -5.41 5.13 -9.74
CA ALA A 106 -6.36 6.20 -10.04
C ALA A 106 -7.77 5.67 -10.34
N ARG A 107 -7.90 4.54 -11.05
CA ARG A 107 -9.20 3.88 -11.26
C ARG A 107 -9.81 3.38 -9.95
N TYR A 108 -9.00 2.79 -9.08
CA TYR A 108 -9.47 2.34 -7.78
C TYR A 108 -9.91 3.53 -6.92
N ASN A 109 -9.20 4.65 -7.03
CA ASN A 109 -9.52 5.84 -6.27
C ASN A 109 -10.81 6.53 -6.68
N LYS A 110 -11.40 6.21 -7.85
CA LYS A 110 -12.75 6.65 -8.20
C LYS A 110 -13.81 6.15 -7.21
N VAL A 111 -13.52 5.04 -6.51
CA VAL A 111 -14.41 4.44 -5.51
C VAL A 111 -13.89 4.70 -4.10
N VAL A 112 -12.58 4.57 -3.88
CA VAL A 112 -11.98 4.72 -2.54
C VAL A 112 -11.92 6.18 -2.09
N GLN A 113 -11.73 7.13 -3.01
CA GLN A 113 -11.69 8.58 -2.74
C GLN A 113 -10.67 9.01 -1.67
N ALA A 114 -9.49 8.38 -1.66
CA ALA A 114 -8.37 8.82 -0.83
C ALA A 114 -7.67 10.04 -1.45
N PRO A 115 -7.34 11.08 -0.67
CA PRO A 115 -6.62 12.26 -1.15
C PRO A 115 -5.15 11.99 -1.49
N TYR A 116 -4.54 10.95 -0.92
CA TYR A 116 -3.16 10.55 -1.22
C TYR A 116 -3.10 9.19 -1.89
N LEU A 117 -2.34 9.09 -2.97
CA LEU A 117 -2.06 7.85 -3.67
C LEU A 117 -0.58 7.52 -3.58
N VAL A 118 -0.28 6.23 -3.42
CA VAL A 118 1.08 5.72 -3.43
C VAL A 118 1.17 4.51 -4.35
N VAL A 119 2.18 4.47 -5.20
CA VAL A 119 2.57 3.28 -5.96
C VAL A 119 4.00 2.92 -5.60
N THR A 120 4.23 1.66 -5.26
CA THR A 120 5.56 1.20 -4.84
C THR A 120 5.88 -0.22 -5.31
N ASN A 121 7.14 -0.45 -5.68
CA ASN A 121 7.72 -1.78 -5.87
C ASN A 121 8.78 -2.10 -4.79
N GLY A 122 8.82 -1.31 -3.71
CA GLY A 122 9.79 -1.43 -2.62
C GLY A 122 11.19 -0.91 -2.93
N LEU A 123 11.50 -0.53 -4.18
CA LEU A 123 12.77 0.09 -4.55
C LEU A 123 12.58 1.56 -4.92
N VAL A 124 11.46 1.84 -5.57
CA VAL A 124 10.98 3.16 -5.94
C VAL A 124 9.57 3.33 -5.38
N HIS A 125 9.29 4.54 -4.93
CA HIS A 125 8.03 4.95 -4.33
C HIS A 125 7.60 6.23 -5.00
N TYR A 126 6.39 6.27 -5.52
CA TYR A 126 5.79 7.50 -6.01
C TYR A 126 4.59 7.83 -5.16
N CYS A 127 4.55 9.06 -4.67
CA CYS A 127 3.46 9.59 -3.87
C CYS A 127 2.83 10.75 -4.62
N CYS A 128 1.50 10.83 -4.63
CA CYS A 128 0.77 11.95 -5.19
C CYS A 128 -0.37 12.38 -4.28
N ALA A 129 -0.55 13.70 -4.19
CA ALA A 129 -1.71 14.33 -3.57
C ALA A 129 -2.68 14.73 -4.67
N LEU A 130 -3.96 14.44 -4.45
CA LEU A 130 -5.04 14.78 -5.35
C LEU A 130 -5.73 16.07 -4.88
N ASP A 131 -6.01 16.93 -5.83
CA ASP A 131 -6.97 18.01 -5.66
C ASP A 131 -8.27 17.59 -6.37
N HIS A 132 -9.25 17.17 -5.57
CA HIS A 132 -10.52 16.70 -6.09
C HIS A 132 -11.36 17.83 -6.70
N GLU A 133 -11.21 19.07 -6.22
CA GLU A 133 -11.97 20.23 -6.72
C GLU A 133 -11.38 20.73 -8.04
N ALA A 134 -10.06 20.83 -8.12
CA ALA A 134 -9.37 21.27 -9.33
C ALA A 134 -9.18 20.15 -10.37
N HIS A 135 -9.49 18.90 -10.03
CA HIS A 135 -9.20 17.71 -10.83
C HIS A 135 -7.72 17.60 -11.23
N THR A 136 -6.83 18.03 -10.35
CA THR A 136 -5.38 17.96 -10.56
C THR A 136 -4.73 17.01 -9.56
N TYR A 137 -3.46 16.71 -9.81
CA TYR A 137 -2.63 16.00 -8.85
C TYR A 137 -1.22 16.60 -8.88
N ARG A 138 -0.51 16.44 -7.77
CA ARG A 138 0.91 16.78 -7.67
C ARG A 138 1.69 15.63 -7.09
N PHE A 139 2.86 15.37 -7.65
CA PHE A 139 3.81 14.45 -7.05
C PHE A 139 4.38 15.06 -5.76
N LEU A 140 4.61 14.18 -4.79
CA LEU A 140 5.30 14.49 -3.55
C LEU A 140 6.64 13.77 -3.56
N ASP A 141 7.67 14.41 -3.01
CA ASP A 141 8.98 13.78 -2.83
C ASP A 141 8.89 12.56 -1.90
N ASP A 142 8.00 12.64 -0.91
CA ASP A 142 7.72 11.56 0.03
C ASP A 142 6.29 11.68 0.60
N LEU A 143 5.76 10.60 1.17
CA LEU A 143 4.51 10.61 1.91
C LEU A 143 4.73 11.32 3.26
N PRO A 144 3.95 12.37 3.60
CA PRO A 144 4.03 13.02 4.90
C PRO A 144 3.77 12.05 6.08
N PRO A 145 4.30 12.36 7.29
CA PRO A 145 3.89 11.68 8.51
C PRO A 145 2.38 11.77 8.74
N TYR A 146 1.79 10.78 9.42
CA TYR A 146 0.34 10.64 9.57
C TYR A 146 -0.35 11.87 10.16
N ASP A 147 0.26 12.53 11.14
CA ASP A 147 -0.31 13.73 11.75
C ASP A 147 -0.23 15.00 10.86
N ALA A 148 0.44 14.90 9.70
CA ALA A 148 0.55 15.95 8.69
C ALA A 148 -0.20 15.61 7.38
N LEU A 149 -0.92 14.48 7.36
CA LEU A 149 -1.80 14.07 6.25
C LEU A 149 -3.23 14.60 6.43
#